data_AF-A0A951SJD5-F1
#
_entry.id   AF-A0A951SJD5-F1
#
_cell.length_a   1.000
_cell.length_b   1.000
_cell.length_c   1.000
_cell.angle_alpha   90.00
_cell.angle_beta   90.00
_cell.angle_gamma   90.00
#
_symmetry.space_group_name_H-M   'P 1'
#
loop_
_entity.id
_entity.type
_entity.pdbx_description
1 polymer ?
#
loop_
_entity_poly.entity_id
_entity_poly.type
_entity_poly.pdbx_seq_one_letter_code
_entity_poly.pdbx_strand_id
1 'polypeptide(L)'
;MIRSTEIMDTYADGRYLRRWSIVDGRARCLDDAYSMADTDPAVRDAQLAANAAVRTAIAAVEAYEAALALAGQEEPPAHDPARADWESAVAVAAAADSATVALHLARSGEA
;
A
#
# COMPACT_ATOMS: atom_id res chain seq x y z
N MET A 1 11.81 -2.32 -1.59
CA MET A 1 10.55 -2.00 -0.89
C MET A 1 9.56 -3.07 -1.27
N ILE A 2 8.82 -3.66 -0.33
CA ILE A 2 7.80 -4.66 -0.64
C ILE A 2 6.60 -3.94 -1.25
N ARG A 3 6.19 -4.36 -2.45
CA ARG A 3 5.01 -3.84 -3.13
C ARG A 3 3.74 -4.40 -2.53
N SER A 4 2.62 -3.70 -2.66
CA SER A 4 1.31 -4.22 -2.20
C SER A 4 0.99 -5.60 -2.77
N THR A 5 1.37 -5.86 -4.03
CA THR A 5 1.20 -7.15 -4.73
C THR A 5 2.11 -8.27 -4.22
N GLU A 6 3.18 -7.94 -3.51
CA GLU A 6 4.14 -8.90 -2.95
C GLU A 6 3.84 -9.26 -1.49
N ILE A 7 2.83 -8.61 -0.88
CA ILE A 7 2.39 -8.91 0.49
C ILE A 7 1.62 -10.23 0.49
N MET A 8 2.35 -11.31 0.77
CA MET A 8 1.77 -12.65 0.96
C MET A 8 1.43 -12.88 2.43
N ASP A 9 0.20 -13.27 2.71
CA ASP A 9 -0.27 -13.53 4.07
C ASP A 9 0.39 -14.76 4.68
N THR A 10 0.60 -15.82 3.90
CA THR A 10 1.10 -17.08 4.43
C THR A 10 2.44 -17.50 3.83
N TYR A 11 3.13 -18.41 4.53
CA TYR A 11 4.34 -19.08 4.05
C TYR A 11 4.45 -20.50 4.58
N ALA A 12 5.47 -21.24 4.11
CA ALA A 12 5.68 -22.66 4.40
C ALA A 12 4.41 -23.49 4.10
N ASP A 13 3.91 -23.36 2.86
CA ASP A 13 2.71 -24.06 2.38
C ASP A 13 1.45 -23.74 3.20
N GLY A 14 1.32 -22.50 3.67
CA GLY A 14 0.15 -22.08 4.44
C GLY A 14 0.20 -22.44 5.93
N ARG A 15 1.33 -22.93 6.45
CA ARG A 15 1.46 -23.30 7.88
C ARG A 15 1.55 -22.10 8.81
N TYR A 16 2.03 -20.97 8.32
CA TYR A 16 2.23 -19.78 9.13
C TYR A 16 1.61 -18.56 8.48
N LEU A 17 0.97 -17.73 9.30
CA LEU A 17 0.35 -16.45 8.93
C LEU A 17 1.26 -15.29 9.36
N ARG A 18 1.79 -14.56 8.40
CA ARG A 18 2.56 -13.34 8.62
C ARG A 18 1.68 -12.27 9.27
N ARG A 19 2.32 -11.45 10.08
CA ARG A 19 1.69 -10.30 10.73
C ARG A 19 2.26 -9.04 10.12
N TRP A 20 1.55 -8.53 9.10
CA TRP A 20 1.95 -7.31 8.44
C TRP A 20 1.55 -6.09 9.26
N SER A 21 2.44 -5.11 9.30
CA SER A 21 2.25 -3.81 9.94
C SER A 21 2.80 -2.73 9.02
N ILE A 22 2.43 -1.47 9.27
CA ILE A 22 2.99 -0.32 8.57
C ILE A 22 3.99 0.36 9.49
N VAL A 23 5.22 0.54 9.02
CA VAL A 23 6.30 1.23 9.72
C VAL A 23 6.98 2.17 8.74
N ASP A 24 7.08 3.45 9.10
CA ASP A 24 7.60 4.53 8.25
C ASP A 24 6.94 4.53 6.85
N GLY A 25 5.61 4.38 6.87
CA GLY A 25 4.76 4.28 5.69
C GLY A 25 4.92 3.00 4.86
N ARG A 26 5.73 2.02 5.29
CA ARG A 26 6.07 0.79 4.53
C ARG A 26 5.52 -0.45 5.21
N ALA A 27 5.08 -1.45 4.44
CA ALA A 27 4.73 -2.76 4.98
C ALA A 27 5.97 -3.47 5.55
N ARG A 28 5.86 -3.93 6.80
CA ARG A 28 6.88 -4.72 7.51
C ARG A 28 6.23 -5.89 8.24
N CYS A 29 6.90 -7.04 8.24
CA CYS A 29 6.58 -8.17 9.10
C CYS A 29 7.62 -8.18 10.23
N LEU A 30 7.29 -7.55 11.35
CA LEU A 30 8.21 -7.42 12.51
C LEU A 30 7.89 -8.42 13.60
N ASP A 31 6.62 -8.83 13.72
CA ASP A 31 6.17 -9.79 14.70
C ASP A 31 6.31 -11.22 14.20
N ASP A 32 6.48 -12.15 15.14
CA ASP A 32 6.45 -13.58 14.86
C ASP A 32 5.12 -14.01 14.25
N ALA A 33 5.21 -14.82 13.21
CA ALA A 33 4.05 -15.34 12.51
C ALA A 33 3.19 -16.23 13.42
N TYR A 34 1.88 -16.21 13.18
CA TYR A 34 0.98 -17.13 13.84
C TYR A 34 1.06 -18.52 13.20
N SER A 35 1.14 -19.57 14.02
CA SER A 35 0.90 -20.95 13.57
C SER A 35 -0.56 -21.07 13.15
N MET A 36 -0.80 -21.51 11.92
CA MET A 36 -2.16 -21.77 11.45
C MET A 36 -2.79 -22.95 12.17
N ALA A 37 -2.02 -23.87 12.75
CA ALA A 37 -2.57 -25.00 13.49
C ALA A 37 -2.94 -24.64 14.94
N ASP A 38 -2.12 -23.81 15.59
CA ASP A 38 -2.15 -23.63 17.04
C ASP A 38 -2.78 -22.30 17.48
N THR A 39 -2.97 -21.36 16.55
CA THR A 39 -3.55 -20.05 16.85
C THR A 39 -5.07 -20.11 16.76
N ASP A 40 -5.73 -19.46 17.72
CA ASP A 40 -7.18 -19.30 17.74
C ASP A 40 -7.73 -18.80 16.38
N PRO A 41 -8.81 -19.41 15.84
CA PRO A 41 -9.43 -18.98 14.59
C PRO A 41 -9.78 -17.49 14.52
N ALA A 42 -10.38 -16.93 15.58
CA ALA A 42 -10.77 -15.52 15.59
C ALA A 42 -9.54 -14.59 15.53
N VAL A 43 -8.43 -15.00 16.15
CA VAL A 43 -7.16 -14.26 16.08
C VAL A 43 -6.57 -14.31 14.67
N ARG A 44 -6.62 -15.47 14.00
CA ARG A 44 -6.17 -15.61 12.60
C ARG A 44 -7.01 -14.76 11.66
N ASP A 45 -8.33 -14.79 11.81
CA ASP A 45 -9.26 -14.01 10.97
C ASP A 45 -9.06 -12.51 11.15
N ALA A 46 -8.90 -12.05 12.40
CA ALA A 46 -8.55 -10.67 12.69
C ALA A 46 -7.22 -10.26 12.06
N GLN A 47 -6.21 -11.14 12.09
CA GLN A 47 -4.91 -10.85 11.48
C GLN A 47 -4.98 -10.85 9.94
N LEU A 48 -5.77 -11.71 9.32
CA LEU A 48 -6.01 -11.67 7.87
C LEU A 48 -6.69 -10.36 7.46
N ALA A 49 -7.67 -9.90 8.23
CA ALA A 49 -8.31 -8.60 8.02
C ALA A 49 -7.30 -7.45 8.17
N ALA A 50 -6.44 -7.49 9.19
CA ALA A 50 -5.37 -6.52 9.38
C ALA A 50 -4.38 -6.51 8.21
N ASN A 51 -3.94 -7.68 7.73
CA ASN A 51 -3.05 -7.77 6.58
C ASN A 51 -3.71 -7.24 5.30
N ALA A 52 -5.01 -7.50 5.10
CA ALA A 52 -5.77 -6.94 3.99
C ALA A 52 -5.81 -5.41 4.06
N ALA A 53 -6.04 -4.84 5.25
CA ALA A 53 -5.98 -3.40 5.45
C ALA A 53 -4.59 -2.82 5.14
N VAL A 54 -3.51 -3.50 5.54
CA VAL A 54 -2.14 -3.10 5.18
C VAL A 54 -1.96 -3.13 3.66
N ARG A 55 -2.39 -4.20 2.96
CA ARG A 55 -2.32 -4.24 1.48
C ARG A 55 -3.04 -3.08 0.83
N THR A 56 -4.26 -2.79 1.25
CA THR A 56 -5.05 -1.68 0.73
C THR A 56 -4.35 -0.34 0.95
N ALA A 57 -3.82 -0.09 2.15
CA ALA A 57 -3.12 1.15 2.46
C ALA A 57 -1.83 1.31 1.63
N ILE A 58 -1.04 0.25 1.48
CA ILE A 58 0.17 0.27 0.64
C ILE A 58 -0.17 0.49 -0.83
N ALA A 59 -1.23 -0.16 -1.35
CA ALA A 59 -1.68 0.03 -2.72
C ALA A 59 -2.17 1.46 -2.98
N ALA A 60 -2.93 2.04 -2.05
CA ALA A 60 -3.39 3.43 -2.15
C ALA A 60 -2.22 4.41 -2.24
N VAL A 61 -1.20 4.23 -1.39
CA VAL A 61 -0.03 5.10 -1.39
C VAL A 61 0.84 4.89 -2.62
N GLU A 62 0.95 3.67 -3.14
CA GLU A 62 1.65 3.40 -4.41
C GLU A 62 0.95 4.07 -5.60
N ALA A 63 -0.38 4.01 -5.65
CA ALA A 63 -1.16 4.70 -6.67
C ALA A 63 -1.00 6.21 -6.57
N TYR A 64 -1.00 6.75 -5.36
CA TYR A 64 -0.75 8.17 -5.10
C TYR A 64 0.67 8.60 -5.52
N GLU A 65 1.70 7.84 -5.16
CA GLU A 65 3.09 8.09 -5.57
C GLU A 65 3.24 8.07 -7.11
N ALA A 66 2.61 7.11 -7.79
CA ALA A 66 2.61 7.05 -9.25
C ALA A 66 1.87 8.25 -9.87
N ALA A 67 0.74 8.66 -9.28
CA ALA A 67 -0.02 9.82 -9.72
C ALA A 67 0.79 11.12 -9.54
N LEU A 68 1.45 11.32 -8.41
CA LEU A 68 2.35 12.46 -8.20
C LEU A 68 3.49 12.49 -9.22
N ALA A 69 4.10 11.34 -9.49
CA ALA A 69 5.20 11.24 -10.45
C ALA A 69 4.78 11.59 -11.88
N LEU A 70 3.54 11.28 -12.28
CA LEU A 70 2.99 11.65 -13.58
C LEU A 70 2.51 13.11 -13.61
N ALA A 71 1.77 13.54 -12.59
CA ALA A 71 1.26 14.92 -12.48
C ALA A 71 2.38 15.97 -12.34
N GLY A 72 3.53 15.58 -11.79
CA GLY A 72 4.71 16.44 -11.70
C GLY A 72 5.47 16.65 -13.02
N GLN A 73 5.09 15.96 -14.09
CA GLN A 73 5.63 16.19 -15.43
C GLN A 73 4.98 17.42 -16.08
N GLU A 74 5.59 17.93 -17.16
CA GLU A 74 4.99 19.00 -17.95
C GLU A 74 3.64 18.56 -18.50
N GLU A 75 2.65 19.45 -18.35
CA GLU A 75 1.29 19.24 -18.83
C GLU A 75 1.28 18.99 -20.35
N PRO A 76 0.83 17.82 -20.84
CA PRO A 76 0.81 17.53 -22.27
C PRO A 76 -0.12 18.48 -23.02
N PRO A 77 0.19 18.85 -24.29
CA PRO A 77 -0.72 19.62 -25.13
C PRO A 77 -2.10 18.95 -25.24
N ALA A 78 -3.15 19.75 -25.40
CA ALA A 78 -4.54 19.25 -25.38
C ALA A 78 -4.87 18.17 -26.44
N HIS A 79 -4.07 18.06 -27.51
CA HIS A 79 -4.25 17.08 -28.57
C HIS A 79 -3.37 15.83 -28.40
N ASP A 80 -2.52 15.79 -27.37
CA ASP A 80 -1.65 14.66 -27.08
C ASP A 80 -2.47 13.54 -26.41
N PRO A 81 -2.38 12.27 -26.87
CA PRO A 81 -3.07 11.16 -26.21
C PRO A 81 -2.65 10.96 -24.73
N ALA A 82 -1.45 11.36 -24.32
CA ALA A 82 -0.98 11.28 -22.94
C ALA A 82 -1.70 12.26 -22.00
N ARG A 83 -2.45 13.23 -22.55
CA ARG A 83 -3.19 14.23 -21.79
C ARG A 83 -4.17 13.60 -20.79
N ALA A 84 -4.91 12.58 -21.24
CA ALA A 84 -5.93 11.92 -20.42
C ALA A 84 -5.31 11.22 -19.20
N ASP A 85 -4.14 10.59 -19.37
CA ASP A 85 -3.43 9.93 -18.28
C ASP A 85 -2.88 10.94 -17.27
N TRP A 86 -2.33 12.07 -17.75
CA TRP A 86 -1.89 13.17 -16.89
C TRP A 86 -3.04 13.78 -16.08
N GLU A 87 -4.18 14.06 -16.73
CA GLU A 87 -5.38 14.59 -16.04
C GLU A 87 -5.92 13.62 -14.99
N SER A 88 -5.93 12.33 -15.32
CA SER A 88 -6.30 11.26 -14.39
C SER A 88 -5.35 11.22 -13.19
N ALA A 89 -4.05 11.32 -13.41
CA ALA A 89 -3.07 11.38 -12.32
C ALA A 89 -3.23 12.63 -11.44
N VAL A 90 -3.48 13.80 -12.03
CA VAL A 90 -3.78 15.02 -11.26
C VAL A 90 -5.02 14.82 -10.37
N ALA A 91 -6.09 14.23 -10.93
CA ALA A 91 -7.31 13.95 -10.17
C ALA A 91 -7.08 12.95 -9.04
N VAL A 92 -6.32 11.87 -9.28
CA VAL A 92 -5.95 10.88 -8.24
C VAL A 92 -5.13 11.53 -7.13
N ALA A 93 -4.13 12.34 -7.48
CA ALA A 93 -3.30 13.04 -6.51
C ALA A 93 -4.12 14.02 -5.66
N ALA A 94 -5.07 14.75 -6.27
CA ALA A 94 -5.93 15.68 -5.57
C ALA A 94 -6.99 14.99 -4.67
N ALA A 95 -7.40 13.77 -5.02
CA ALA A 95 -8.41 13.00 -4.29
C ALA A 95 -7.83 12.13 -3.16
N ALA A 96 -6.51 12.05 -3.01
CA ALA A 96 -5.88 11.25 -1.97
C ALA A 96 -6.30 11.69 -0.57
N ASP A 97 -6.73 10.73 0.25
CA ASP A 97 -7.12 11.01 1.63
C ASP A 97 -5.93 11.34 2.53
N SER A 98 -6.20 11.90 3.70
CA SER A 98 -5.16 12.30 4.64
C SER A 98 -4.30 11.15 5.14
N ALA A 99 -4.84 9.92 5.19
CA ALA A 99 -4.07 8.74 5.61
C ALA A 99 -3.04 8.36 4.55
N THR A 100 -3.42 8.38 3.28
CA THR A 100 -2.56 8.14 2.13
C THR A 100 -1.45 9.18 2.07
N VAL A 101 -1.79 10.47 2.22
CA VAL A 101 -0.80 11.56 2.26
C VAL A 101 0.17 11.38 3.43
N ALA A 102 -0.33 11.07 4.64
CA ALA A 102 0.53 10.85 5.81
C ALA A 102 1.50 9.66 5.62
N LEU A 103 1.03 8.56 5.02
CA LEU A 103 1.86 7.40 4.71
C LEU A 103 2.95 7.74 3.68
N HIS A 104 2.64 8.55 2.67
CA HIS A 104 3.62 9.04 1.71
C HIS A 104 4.70 9.88 2.38
N LEU A 105 4.32 10.87 3.22
CA LEU A 105 5.28 11.70 3.95
C LEU A 105 6.20 10.88 4.86
N ALA A 106 5.63 9.88 5.56
CA ALA A 106 6.41 8.95 6.38
C ALA A 106 7.42 8.13 5.55
N ARG A 107 7.12 7.81 4.30
CA ARG A 107 8.07 7.14 3.39
C ARG A 107 9.19 8.06 2.95
N SER A 108 8.87 9.32 2.65
CA SER A 108 9.81 10.34 2.17
C SER A 108 10.78 10.80 3.26
N GLY A 109 10.48 10.53 4.53
CA GLY A 109 11.24 11.06 5.67
C GLY A 109 10.89 12.52 5.99
N GLU A 110 9.73 12.97 5.51
CA GLU A 110 9.19 14.33 5.65
C GLU A 110 8.06 14.41 6.69
N ALA A 111 7.88 13.34 7.49
CA ALA A 111 6.88 13.24 8.54
C ALA A 111 7.31 13.88 9.87
#